data_AF-D3V6U4-F1
#
_entry.id   AF-D3V6U4-F1
#
_cell.length_a   1.000
_cell.length_b   1.000
_cell.length_c   1.000
_cell.angle_alpha   90.00
_cell.angle_beta   90.00
_cell.angle_gamma   90.00
#
_symmetry.space_group_name_H-M   'P 1'
#
loop_
_entity.id
_entity.type
_entity.pdbx_description
1 polymer ?
#
loop_
_entity_poly.entity_id
_entity_poly.type
_entity_poly.pdbx_seq_one_letter_code
_entity_poly.pdbx_strand_id
1 'polypeptide(L)'
;MEPLVIKLGGVLLDSEEALARLFSTLQSYRKTHKRPLVIVHGGGCLVDELMQRLQLPIVKIQGLRVTPADQINIVTGTLAGTANKALLACAIKYRLPAIGLCLGDGGVVQVSQFDEEFGHTGKAHPGKPDLLKILLDVGYMPIISSIGITENGELMNVNADQAATAIAQVLNADLVFLSDVSGILDGKGQKIPELTAEKIEQLIEHGIITDGMIVKVNAALEAAKTLKHPVDIASWRHTEQLIALFNGIPTGTRISA
;
A
#
# COMPACT_ATOMS: atom_id res chain seq x y z
N MET A 1 0.80 -2.11 21.39
CA MET A 1 0.36 -1.19 20.34
C MET A 1 0.02 -2.04 19.12
N GLU A 2 -1.09 -1.71 18.46
CA GLU A 2 -1.49 -2.37 17.22
C GLU A 2 -0.39 -2.17 16.15
N PRO A 3 -0.15 -3.16 15.27
CA PRO A 3 0.76 -2.99 14.15
C PRO A 3 0.36 -1.80 13.29
N LEU A 4 1.29 -1.30 12.48
CA LEU A 4 1.01 -0.31 11.45
C LEU A 4 1.30 -0.91 10.08
N VAL A 5 0.29 -0.93 9.22
CA VAL A 5 0.44 -1.23 7.80
C VAL A 5 0.72 0.05 7.05
N ILE A 6 1.88 0.12 6.41
CA ILE A 6 2.35 1.24 5.61
C ILE A 6 2.26 0.86 4.15
N LYS A 7 1.29 1.41 3.43
CA LYS A 7 1.19 1.20 1.99
C LYS A 7 2.12 2.17 1.26
N LEU A 8 3.03 1.62 0.46
CA LEU A 8 3.91 2.35 -0.44
C LEU A 8 3.40 2.27 -1.88
N GLY A 9 3.40 3.38 -2.60
CA GLY A 9 3.05 3.41 -4.01
C GLY A 9 3.51 4.67 -4.74
N GLY A 10 3.31 4.67 -6.05
CA GLY A 10 3.63 5.80 -6.92
C GLY A 10 5.13 6.11 -7.01
N VAL A 11 5.44 7.38 -7.24
CA VAL A 11 6.78 7.94 -7.51
C VAL A 11 7.80 7.65 -6.41
N LEU A 12 7.36 7.27 -5.21
CA LEU A 12 8.25 6.87 -4.13
C LEU A 12 9.15 5.70 -4.54
N LEU A 13 8.60 4.70 -5.24
CA LEU A 13 9.36 3.51 -5.65
C LEU A 13 10.39 3.82 -6.74
N ASP A 14 10.20 4.93 -7.47
CA ASP A 14 11.06 5.38 -8.56
C ASP A 14 12.13 6.38 -8.08
N SER A 15 12.07 6.82 -6.82
CA SER A 15 12.98 7.82 -6.25
C SER A 15 13.91 7.20 -5.21
N GLU A 16 15.18 7.01 -5.58
CA GLU A 16 16.21 6.51 -4.67
C GLU A 16 16.40 7.41 -3.45
N GLU A 17 16.33 8.74 -3.61
CA GLU A 17 16.43 9.69 -2.50
C GLU A 17 15.26 9.52 -1.51
N ALA A 18 14.04 9.37 -2.03
CA ALA A 18 12.85 9.18 -1.21
C ALA A 18 12.90 7.85 -0.44
N LEU A 19 13.31 6.76 -1.08
CA LEU A 19 13.52 5.47 -0.41
C LEU A 19 14.62 5.57 0.65
N ALA A 20 15.77 6.18 0.34
CA ALA A 20 16.86 6.37 1.29
C ALA A 20 16.38 7.13 2.54
N ARG A 21 15.58 8.19 2.35
CA ARG A 21 14.98 8.96 3.44
C ARG A 21 14.00 8.13 4.27
N LEU A 22 13.08 7.40 3.62
CA LEU A 22 12.11 6.55 4.29
C LEU A 22 12.81 5.47 5.14
N PHE A 23 13.77 4.75 4.56
CA PHE A 23 14.47 3.66 5.26
C PHE A 23 15.41 4.16 6.36
N SER A 24 16.04 5.32 6.18
CA SER A 24 16.77 6.01 7.27
C SER A 24 15.84 6.38 8.43
N THR A 25 14.63 6.84 8.11
CA THR A 25 13.61 7.17 9.11
C THR A 25 13.10 5.93 9.84
N LEU A 26 12.82 4.83 9.12
CA LEU A 26 12.45 3.54 9.70
C LEU A 26 13.55 3.00 10.64
N GLN A 27 14.82 3.12 10.25
CA GLN A 27 15.95 2.76 11.11
C GLN A 27 15.95 3.59 12.40
N SER A 28 15.75 4.90 12.29
CA SER A 28 15.71 5.80 13.44
C SER A 28 14.53 5.50 14.36
N TYR A 29 13.35 5.26 13.79
CA TYR A 29 12.13 4.89 14.51
C TYR A 29 12.31 3.60 15.32
N ARG A 30 12.86 2.55 14.70
CA ARG A 30 13.05 1.25 15.34
C ARG A 30 14.08 1.23 16.47
N LYS A 31 14.96 2.24 16.57
CA LYS A 31 15.89 2.37 17.71
C LYS A 31 15.18 2.78 19.00
N THR A 32 14.06 3.49 18.89
CA THR A 32 13.36 4.10 20.04
C THR A 32 11.95 3.57 20.24
N HIS A 33 11.36 2.89 19.25
CA HIS A 33 9.99 2.40 19.29
C HIS A 33 9.90 0.90 19.00
N LYS A 34 8.91 0.25 19.64
CA LYS A 34 8.65 -1.21 19.51
C LYS A 34 7.40 -1.54 18.70
N ARG A 35 6.68 -0.54 18.18
CA ARG A 35 5.48 -0.78 17.40
C ARG A 35 5.83 -1.62 16.16
N PRO A 36 5.16 -2.76 15.92
CA PRO A 36 5.42 -3.56 14.74
C PRO A 36 4.99 -2.82 13.47
N LEU A 37 5.82 -2.86 12.44
CA LEU A 37 5.56 -2.24 11.14
C LEU A 37 5.46 -3.32 10.05
N VAL A 38 4.53 -3.14 9.12
CA VAL A 38 4.36 -3.95 7.93
C VAL A 38 4.34 -3.02 6.73
N ILE A 39 5.11 -3.32 5.70
CA ILE A 39 5.08 -2.58 4.44
C ILE A 39 4.27 -3.39 3.44
N VAL A 40 3.30 -2.75 2.78
CA VAL A 40 2.61 -3.30 1.61
C VAL A 40 2.92 -2.39 0.43
N HIS A 41 3.23 -2.94 -0.74
CA HIS A 41 3.60 -2.11 -1.88
C HIS A 41 2.91 -2.51 -3.18
N GLY A 42 2.68 -1.48 -4.00
CA GLY A 42 2.39 -1.63 -5.42
C GLY A 42 3.65 -1.55 -6.27
N GLY A 43 3.48 -1.13 -7.51
CA GLY A 43 4.58 -0.89 -8.45
C GLY A 43 4.06 -0.59 -9.85
N GLY A 44 2.96 0.16 -9.93
CA GLY A 44 2.26 0.42 -11.19
C GLY A 44 3.18 1.04 -12.25
N CYS A 45 4.01 2.00 -11.86
CA CYS A 45 5.00 2.65 -12.73
C CYS A 45 6.00 1.62 -13.30
N LEU A 46 6.62 0.80 -12.44
CA LEU A 46 7.59 -0.23 -12.85
C LEU A 46 6.97 -1.24 -13.82
N VAL A 47 5.71 -1.63 -13.61
CA VAL A 47 4.98 -2.50 -14.54
C VAL A 47 4.74 -1.78 -15.86
N ASP A 48 4.26 -0.54 -15.82
CA ASP A 48 4.00 0.26 -17.03
C ASP A 48 5.30 0.44 -17.86
N GLU A 49 6.43 0.74 -17.22
CA GLU A 49 7.72 0.87 -17.88
C GLU A 49 8.18 -0.43 -18.56
N LEU A 50 8.07 -1.58 -17.87
CA LEU A 50 8.45 -2.86 -18.45
C LEU A 50 7.53 -3.24 -19.62
N MET A 51 6.23 -3.04 -19.47
CA MET A 51 5.24 -3.30 -20.52
C MET A 51 5.51 -2.45 -21.77
N GLN A 52 5.83 -1.17 -21.60
CA GLN A 52 6.22 -0.29 -22.71
C GLN A 52 7.49 -0.78 -23.41
N ARG A 53 8.52 -1.19 -22.67
CA ARG A 53 9.76 -1.74 -23.24
C ARG A 53 9.54 -3.04 -24.02
N LEU A 54 8.57 -3.85 -23.58
CA LEU A 54 8.15 -5.08 -24.25
C LEU A 54 7.13 -4.83 -25.37
N GLN A 55 6.72 -3.58 -25.60
CA GLN A 55 5.71 -3.19 -26.58
C GLN A 55 4.35 -3.88 -26.35
N LEU A 56 4.02 -4.13 -25.08
CA LEU A 56 2.74 -4.72 -24.67
C LEU A 56 1.72 -3.63 -24.29
N PRO A 57 0.43 -3.84 -24.58
CA PRO A 57 -0.61 -2.86 -24.27
C PRO A 57 -0.82 -2.72 -22.76
N ILE A 58 -1.06 -1.48 -22.31
CA ILE A 58 -1.44 -1.15 -20.94
C ILE A 58 -2.92 -0.75 -20.94
N VAL A 59 -3.77 -1.61 -20.40
CA VAL A 59 -5.21 -1.36 -20.29
C VAL A 59 -5.58 -1.23 -18.81
N LYS A 60 -6.25 -0.12 -18.46
CA LYS A 60 -6.77 0.14 -17.12
C LYS A 60 -8.25 0.51 -17.22
N ILE A 61 -9.09 -0.21 -16.48
CA ILE A 61 -10.54 0.04 -16.38
C ILE A 61 -10.82 0.40 -14.92
N GLN A 62 -11.41 1.56 -14.67
CA GLN A 62 -11.75 2.05 -13.32
C GLN A 62 -10.54 2.02 -12.33
N GLY A 63 -9.33 2.27 -12.84
CA GLY A 63 -8.11 2.28 -12.04
C GLY A 63 -7.48 0.91 -11.77
N LEU A 64 -8.13 -0.18 -12.16
CA LEU A 64 -7.56 -1.53 -12.12
C LEU A 64 -6.93 -1.88 -13.47
N ARG A 65 -5.74 -2.49 -13.45
CA ARG A 65 -5.10 -3.02 -14.66
C ARG A 65 -5.86 -4.28 -15.09
N VAL A 66 -6.24 -4.36 -16.36
CA VAL A 66 -6.65 -5.64 -16.96
C VAL A 66 -5.40 -6.49 -17.12
N THR A 67 -5.40 -7.70 -16.57
CA THR A 67 -4.19 -8.55 -16.51
C THR A 67 -4.44 -9.85 -17.26
N PRO A 68 -4.23 -9.90 -18.58
CA PRO A 68 -4.32 -11.12 -19.36
C PRO A 68 -3.41 -12.26 -18.87
N ALA A 69 -3.77 -13.50 -19.18
CA ALA A 69 -3.03 -14.69 -18.77
C ALA A 69 -1.59 -14.75 -19.30
N ASP A 70 -1.31 -14.15 -20.45
CA ASP A 70 0.04 -14.03 -21.01
C ASP A 70 0.88 -12.93 -20.34
N GLN A 71 0.26 -12.03 -19.57
CA GLN A 71 0.93 -10.90 -18.91
C GLN A 71 1.16 -11.11 -17.41
N ILE A 72 0.40 -11.99 -16.74
CA ILE A 72 0.47 -12.16 -15.28
C ILE A 72 1.88 -12.51 -14.77
N ASN A 73 2.66 -13.29 -15.53
CA ASN A 73 4.03 -13.63 -15.14
C ASN A 73 4.97 -12.41 -15.18
N ILE A 74 4.79 -11.52 -16.17
CA ILE A 74 5.55 -10.26 -16.29
C ILE A 74 5.20 -9.33 -15.13
N VAL A 75 3.90 -9.18 -14.85
CA VAL A 75 3.41 -8.37 -13.72
C VAL A 75 3.93 -8.93 -12.40
N THR A 76 3.89 -10.24 -12.21
CA THR A 76 4.38 -10.92 -11.00
C THR A 76 5.88 -10.72 -10.81
N GLY A 77 6.68 -10.96 -11.86
CA GLY A 77 8.13 -10.75 -11.80
C GLY A 77 8.51 -9.31 -11.46
N THR A 78 7.72 -8.34 -11.94
CA THR A 78 7.96 -6.93 -11.66
C THR A 78 7.58 -6.55 -10.23
N LEU A 79 6.40 -6.95 -9.76
CA LEU A 79 5.88 -6.58 -8.44
C LEU A 79 6.48 -7.43 -7.32
N ALA A 80 6.34 -8.76 -7.38
CA ALA A 80 6.83 -9.67 -6.35
C ALA A 80 8.34 -9.94 -6.45
N GLY A 81 8.93 -9.73 -7.63
CA GLY A 81 10.38 -9.76 -7.85
C GLY A 81 11.01 -8.38 -7.69
N THR A 82 11.12 -7.61 -8.77
CA THR A 82 11.93 -6.38 -8.83
C THR A 82 11.58 -5.37 -7.74
N ALA A 83 10.30 -4.96 -7.63
CA ALA A 83 9.89 -3.95 -6.66
C ALA A 83 10.08 -4.43 -5.21
N ASN A 84 9.63 -5.65 -4.90
CA ASN A 84 9.76 -6.23 -3.56
C ASN A 84 11.22 -6.36 -3.12
N LYS A 85 12.08 -6.88 -4.01
CA LYS A 85 13.49 -7.10 -3.68
C LYS A 85 14.29 -5.81 -3.67
N ALA A 86 13.90 -4.77 -4.41
CA ALA A 86 14.46 -3.43 -4.27
C ALA A 86 14.19 -2.86 -2.86
N LEU A 87 12.96 -2.95 -2.37
CA LEU A 87 12.62 -2.53 -1.00
C LEU A 87 13.35 -3.37 0.06
N LEU A 88 13.47 -4.68 -0.15
CA LEU A 88 14.24 -5.55 0.74
C LEU A 88 15.74 -5.20 0.73
N ALA A 89 16.31 -4.86 -0.42
CA ALA A 89 17.70 -4.40 -0.53
C ALA A 89 17.91 -3.09 0.25
N CYS A 90 16.97 -2.14 0.17
CA CYS A 90 16.98 -0.95 1.03
C CYS A 90 16.92 -1.34 2.51
N ALA A 91 16.01 -2.23 2.91
CA ALA A 91 15.91 -2.68 4.30
C ALA A 91 17.24 -3.23 4.83
N ILE A 92 17.90 -4.09 4.05
CA ILE A 92 19.21 -4.68 4.37
C ILE A 92 20.29 -3.59 4.46
N LYS A 93 20.35 -2.65 3.51
CA LYS A 93 21.29 -1.51 3.52
C LYS A 93 21.19 -0.71 4.82
N TYR A 94 19.97 -0.55 5.35
CA TYR A 94 19.71 0.16 6.60
C TYR A 94 19.66 -0.76 7.84
N ARG A 95 20.09 -2.02 7.72
CA ARG A 95 20.16 -3.02 8.80
C ARG A 95 18.82 -3.25 9.50
N LEU A 96 17.72 -3.14 8.76
CA LEU A 96 16.39 -3.47 9.24
C LEU A 96 16.16 -4.98 9.06
N PRO A 97 15.73 -5.71 10.11
CA PRO A 97 15.33 -7.09 9.95
C PRO A 97 14.01 -7.12 9.17
N ALA A 98 14.08 -7.44 7.89
CA ALA A 98 12.92 -7.44 6.99
C ALA A 98 12.86 -8.75 6.19
N ILE A 99 11.66 -9.10 5.75
CA ILE A 99 11.39 -10.29 4.93
C ILE A 99 10.42 -9.94 3.81
N GLY A 100 10.73 -10.34 2.58
CA GLY A 100 9.90 -10.08 1.42
C GLY A 100 8.89 -11.20 1.18
N LEU A 101 7.60 -10.86 1.10
CA LEU A 101 6.47 -11.78 0.90
C LEU A 101 5.56 -11.31 -0.25
N CYS A 102 4.63 -12.16 -0.65
CA CYS A 102 3.42 -11.84 -1.40
C CYS A 102 2.17 -12.18 -0.57
N LEU A 103 0.97 -11.88 -1.10
CA LEU A 103 -0.30 -12.08 -0.38
C LEU A 103 -0.63 -13.55 -0.11
N GLY A 104 -0.11 -14.47 -0.95
CA GLY A 104 -0.36 -15.91 -0.81
C GLY A 104 0.48 -16.59 0.27
N ASP A 105 1.61 -16.00 0.67
CA ASP A 105 2.53 -16.63 1.62
C ASP A 105 1.85 -16.87 2.98
N GLY A 106 1.85 -18.12 3.45
CA GLY A 106 1.20 -18.49 4.71
C GLY A 106 -0.34 -18.34 4.71
N GLY A 107 -0.96 -18.10 3.55
CA GLY A 107 -2.39 -17.83 3.45
C GLY A 107 -2.81 -16.53 4.14
N VAL A 108 -1.93 -15.53 4.18
CA VAL A 108 -2.18 -14.26 4.88
C VAL A 108 -3.34 -13.49 4.28
N VAL A 109 -3.53 -13.56 2.97
CA VAL A 109 -4.65 -12.97 2.25
C VAL A 109 -5.19 -14.00 1.27
N GLN A 110 -6.50 -14.20 1.30
CA GLN A 110 -7.19 -15.01 0.30
C GLN A 110 -7.50 -14.16 -0.93
N VAL A 111 -7.30 -14.70 -2.12
CA VAL A 111 -7.53 -13.97 -3.36
C VAL A 111 -8.45 -14.76 -4.28
N SER A 112 -9.51 -14.10 -4.75
CA SER A 112 -10.39 -14.58 -5.81
C SER A 112 -10.17 -13.75 -7.06
N GLN A 113 -10.57 -14.26 -8.23
CA GLN A 113 -10.67 -13.42 -9.42
C GLN A 113 -11.64 -12.27 -9.16
N PHE A 114 -11.30 -11.06 -9.63
CA PHE A 114 -12.16 -9.89 -9.50
C PHE A 114 -13.36 -9.99 -10.45
N ASP A 115 -13.07 -10.21 -11.73
CA ASP A 115 -14.03 -10.38 -12.82
C ASP A 115 -13.31 -11.03 -14.02
N GLU A 116 -14.05 -11.78 -14.85
CA GLU A 116 -13.50 -12.47 -16.02
C GLU A 116 -12.93 -11.49 -17.06
N GLU A 117 -13.55 -10.32 -17.25
CA GLU A 117 -13.10 -9.26 -18.16
C GLU A 117 -11.70 -8.73 -17.80
N PHE A 118 -11.33 -8.82 -16.52
CA PHE A 118 -10.04 -8.34 -16.03
C PHE A 118 -8.94 -9.40 -16.06
N GLY A 119 -9.25 -10.65 -16.45
CA GLY A 119 -8.29 -11.76 -16.45
C GLY A 119 -7.77 -12.08 -15.04
N HIS A 120 -6.46 -12.12 -14.88
CA HIS A 120 -5.74 -12.39 -13.63
C HIS A 120 -5.69 -11.18 -12.68
N THR A 121 -6.74 -10.37 -12.64
CA THR A 121 -6.86 -9.31 -11.63
C THR A 121 -7.64 -9.86 -10.44
N GLY A 122 -7.07 -9.73 -9.25
CA GLY A 122 -7.59 -10.35 -8.04
C GLY A 122 -8.31 -9.39 -7.09
N LYS A 123 -9.25 -9.94 -6.34
CA LYS A 123 -9.89 -9.31 -5.18
C LYS A 123 -9.31 -9.93 -3.91
N ALA A 124 -8.80 -9.09 -3.01
CA ALA A 124 -8.25 -9.53 -1.73
C ALA A 124 -9.33 -9.65 -0.65
N HIS A 125 -9.20 -10.70 0.15
CA HIS A 125 -10.01 -10.98 1.34
C HIS A 125 -9.09 -11.31 2.52
N PRO A 126 -9.46 -10.99 3.76
CA PRO A 126 -8.63 -11.30 4.92
C PRO A 126 -8.42 -12.83 5.04
N GLY A 127 -7.16 -13.23 5.18
CA GLY A 127 -6.78 -14.62 5.42
C GLY A 127 -6.37 -14.87 6.87
N LYS A 128 -5.23 -15.52 7.07
CA LYS A 128 -4.73 -15.99 8.37
C LYS A 128 -3.60 -15.11 8.92
N PRO A 129 -3.63 -14.70 10.19
CA PRO A 129 -2.60 -13.83 10.75
C PRO A 129 -1.34 -14.58 11.20
N ASP A 130 -1.36 -15.90 11.27
CA ASP A 130 -0.38 -16.73 11.97
C ASP A 130 1.06 -16.44 11.54
N LEU A 131 1.33 -16.46 10.23
CA LEU A 131 2.67 -16.18 9.70
C LEU A 131 3.14 -14.76 10.07
N LEU A 132 2.28 -13.76 9.86
CA LEU A 132 2.65 -12.37 10.13
C LEU A 132 2.87 -12.14 11.63
N LYS A 133 2.03 -12.71 12.50
CA LYS A 133 2.22 -12.64 13.95
C LYS A 133 3.55 -13.23 14.37
N ILE A 134 3.90 -14.43 13.90
CA ILE A 134 5.20 -15.07 14.19
C ILE A 134 6.35 -14.16 13.76
N LEU A 135 6.30 -13.62 12.53
CA LEU A 135 7.36 -12.76 12.00
C LEU A 135 7.51 -11.46 12.80
N LEU A 136 6.40 -10.82 13.14
CA LEU A 136 6.39 -9.59 13.93
C LEU A 136 6.88 -9.83 15.37
N ASP A 137 6.49 -10.96 15.99
CA ASP A 137 6.89 -11.33 17.35
C ASP A 137 8.40 -11.56 17.48
N VAL A 138 9.04 -12.16 16.46
CA VAL A 138 10.50 -12.33 16.41
C VAL A 138 11.23 -11.10 15.85
N GLY A 139 10.48 -10.03 15.52
CA GLY A 139 11.03 -8.72 15.18
C GLY A 139 11.31 -8.47 13.69
N TYR A 140 10.88 -9.34 12.77
CA TYR A 140 10.96 -9.03 11.34
C TYR A 140 9.90 -7.98 10.94
N MET A 141 10.24 -7.17 9.94
CA MET A 141 9.32 -6.27 9.23
C MET A 141 8.93 -6.92 7.89
N PRO A 142 7.71 -7.44 7.74
CA PRO A 142 7.23 -7.95 6.46
C PRO A 142 7.14 -6.83 5.41
N ILE A 143 7.63 -7.12 4.21
CA ILE A 143 7.49 -6.28 3.02
C ILE A 143 6.71 -7.09 1.98
N ILE A 144 5.44 -6.77 1.82
CA ILE A 144 4.46 -7.60 1.12
C ILE A 144 4.11 -6.96 -0.24
N SER A 145 4.37 -7.69 -1.31
CA SER A 145 3.94 -7.31 -2.66
C SER A 145 2.44 -7.58 -2.85
N SER A 146 1.81 -6.85 -3.77
CA SER A 146 0.38 -6.97 -4.10
C SER A 146 0.07 -8.06 -5.13
N ILE A 147 0.86 -9.15 -5.14
CA ILE A 147 0.56 -10.37 -5.90
C ILE A 147 -0.09 -11.38 -4.96
N GLY A 148 -1.22 -11.94 -5.39
CA GLY A 148 -1.93 -13.01 -4.72
C GLY A 148 -1.90 -14.33 -5.48
N ILE A 149 -2.40 -15.36 -4.81
CA ILE A 149 -2.54 -16.70 -5.36
C ILE A 149 -3.93 -17.20 -4.99
N THR A 150 -4.70 -17.69 -5.97
CA THR A 150 -6.02 -18.29 -5.72
C THR A 150 -5.89 -19.65 -5.04
N GLU A 151 -7.00 -20.19 -4.54
CA GLU A 151 -7.04 -21.55 -3.97
C GLU A 151 -6.66 -22.63 -5.01
N ASN A 152 -6.86 -22.34 -6.30
CA ASN A 152 -6.47 -23.22 -7.40
C ASN A 152 -5.00 -23.06 -7.83
N GLY A 153 -4.24 -22.16 -7.18
CA GLY A 153 -2.82 -21.94 -7.48
C GLY A 153 -2.55 -20.93 -8.60
N GLU A 154 -3.52 -20.10 -8.97
CA GLU A 154 -3.36 -19.11 -10.04
C GLU A 154 -2.85 -17.78 -9.49
N LEU A 155 -1.86 -17.19 -10.15
CA LEU A 155 -1.34 -15.87 -9.79
C LEU A 155 -2.36 -14.78 -10.12
N MET A 156 -2.47 -13.78 -9.23
CA MET A 156 -3.40 -12.67 -9.35
C MET A 156 -2.72 -11.34 -9.05
N ASN A 157 -2.95 -10.35 -9.90
CA ASN A 157 -2.56 -8.95 -9.70
C ASN A 157 -3.63 -8.23 -8.88
N VAL A 158 -3.31 -7.82 -7.65
CA VAL A 158 -4.26 -7.19 -6.73
C VAL A 158 -3.95 -5.70 -6.62
N ASN A 159 -4.99 -4.86 -6.49
CA ASN A 159 -4.77 -3.45 -6.16
C ASN A 159 -4.05 -3.31 -4.80
N ALA A 160 -2.98 -2.53 -4.73
CA ALA A 160 -2.15 -2.44 -3.53
C ALA A 160 -2.85 -1.78 -2.33
N ASP A 161 -3.84 -0.90 -2.54
CA ASP A 161 -4.63 -0.30 -1.45
C ASP A 161 -5.60 -1.34 -0.86
N GLN A 162 -6.24 -2.15 -1.72
CA GLN A 162 -7.06 -3.29 -1.29
C GLN A 162 -6.23 -4.36 -0.56
N ALA A 163 -5.05 -4.66 -1.09
CA ALA A 163 -4.11 -5.58 -0.45
C ALA A 163 -3.69 -5.09 0.94
N ALA A 164 -3.35 -3.81 1.07
CA ALA A 164 -2.97 -3.22 2.36
C ALA A 164 -4.14 -3.21 3.35
N THR A 165 -5.36 -2.98 2.87
CA THR A 165 -6.59 -3.06 3.68
C THR A 165 -6.82 -4.48 4.19
N ALA A 166 -6.70 -5.49 3.33
CA ALA A 166 -6.84 -6.89 3.74
C ALA A 166 -5.79 -7.30 4.78
N ILE A 167 -4.53 -6.88 4.61
CA ILE A 167 -3.47 -7.12 5.60
C ILE A 167 -3.77 -6.40 6.93
N ALA A 168 -4.28 -5.17 6.88
CA ALA A 168 -4.66 -4.43 8.08
C ALA A 168 -5.82 -5.11 8.82
N GLN A 169 -6.81 -5.65 8.11
CA GLN A 169 -7.89 -6.46 8.69
C GLN A 169 -7.35 -7.73 9.37
N VAL A 170 -6.46 -8.46 8.68
CA VAL A 170 -5.85 -9.70 9.20
C VAL A 170 -5.13 -9.46 10.52
N LEU A 171 -4.43 -8.33 10.63
CA LEU A 171 -3.63 -7.98 11.80
C LEU A 171 -4.37 -7.16 12.86
N ASN A 172 -5.58 -6.68 12.59
CA ASN A 172 -6.23 -5.62 13.37
C ASN A 172 -5.27 -4.44 13.60
N ALA A 173 -4.75 -3.91 12.50
CA ALA A 173 -3.69 -2.91 12.46
C ALA A 173 -4.19 -1.56 11.95
N ASP A 174 -3.54 -0.48 12.38
CA ASP A 174 -3.72 0.82 11.73
C ASP A 174 -3.19 0.75 10.28
N LEU A 175 -3.75 1.60 9.42
CA LEU A 175 -3.38 1.67 8.01
C LEU A 175 -3.04 3.11 7.62
N VAL A 176 -1.93 3.25 6.92
CA VAL A 176 -1.52 4.51 6.32
C VAL A 176 -1.17 4.35 4.84
N PHE A 177 -1.71 5.24 4.02
CA PHE A 177 -1.36 5.39 2.62
C PHE A 177 -0.30 6.48 2.47
N LEU A 178 0.96 6.06 2.30
CA LEU A 178 2.04 7.01 2.04
C LEU A 178 2.07 7.44 0.59
N SER A 179 2.08 8.77 0.40
CA SER A 179 2.08 9.41 -0.91
C SER A 179 3.07 10.57 -0.95
N ASP A 180 3.28 11.10 -2.14
CA ASP A 180 3.98 12.34 -2.42
C ASP A 180 3.26 13.64 -1.97
N VAL A 181 1.98 13.55 -1.60
CA VAL A 181 1.15 14.68 -1.13
C VAL A 181 1.12 14.75 0.40
N SER A 182 1.17 15.97 0.96
CA SER A 182 1.17 16.24 2.41
C SER A 182 -0.17 15.98 3.10
N GLY A 183 -1.22 15.70 2.33
CA GLY A 183 -2.59 15.51 2.77
C GLY A 183 -3.55 16.07 1.71
N ILE A 184 -4.83 16.14 2.07
CA ILE A 184 -5.86 16.75 1.25
C ILE A 184 -5.94 18.23 1.62
N LEU A 185 -5.94 19.09 0.61
CA LEU A 185 -6.01 20.54 0.77
C LEU A 185 -7.45 21.01 0.54
N ASP A 186 -7.87 22.05 1.26
CA ASP A 186 -9.12 22.76 0.98
C ASP A 186 -8.97 23.71 -0.22
N GLY A 187 -10.06 24.37 -0.61
CA GLY A 187 -10.05 25.35 -1.71
C GLY A 187 -9.17 26.60 -1.46
N LYS A 188 -8.56 26.74 -0.27
CA LYS A 188 -7.61 27.79 0.09
C LYS A 188 -6.17 27.27 0.15
N GLY A 189 -5.93 26.00 -0.17
CA GLY A 189 -4.62 25.36 -0.10
C GLY A 189 -4.19 24.97 1.32
N GLN A 190 -5.10 24.98 2.30
CA GLN A 190 -4.81 24.56 3.68
C GLN A 190 -5.09 23.07 3.85
N LYS A 191 -4.20 22.36 4.56
CA LYS A 191 -4.37 20.92 4.83
C LYS A 191 -5.57 20.68 5.74
N ILE A 192 -6.44 19.76 5.34
CA ILE A 192 -7.57 19.31 6.14
C ILE A 192 -7.09 18.15 7.05
N PRO A 193 -7.15 18.28 8.39
CA PRO A 193 -6.65 17.24 9.29
C PRO A 193 -7.47 15.96 9.29
N GLU A 194 -8.80 16.07 9.14
CA GLU A 194 -9.73 14.95 9.17
C GLU A 194 -10.86 15.14 8.17
N LEU A 195 -11.29 14.06 7.53
CA LEU A 195 -12.40 14.03 6.59
C LEU A 195 -13.32 12.82 6.86
N THR A 196 -14.62 13.08 6.80
CA THR A 196 -15.68 12.08 6.80
C THR A 196 -16.15 11.79 5.38
N ALA A 197 -16.89 10.69 5.19
CA ALA A 197 -17.53 10.34 3.91
C ALA A 197 -18.30 11.53 3.30
N GLU A 198 -19.17 12.17 4.09
CA GLU A 198 -19.97 13.33 3.67
C GLU A 198 -19.09 14.49 3.21
N LYS A 199 -17.99 14.76 3.92
CA LYS A 199 -17.11 15.88 3.58
C LYS A 199 -16.32 15.59 2.31
N ILE A 200 -15.93 14.35 2.09
CA ILE A 200 -15.24 13.90 0.87
C ILE A 200 -16.14 14.12 -0.33
N GLU A 201 -17.39 13.64 -0.26
CA GLU A 201 -18.38 13.81 -1.35
C GLU A 201 -18.57 15.29 -1.68
N GLN A 202 -18.79 16.14 -0.67
CA GLN A 202 -18.87 17.59 -0.88
C GLN A 202 -17.63 18.15 -1.58
N LEU A 203 -16.42 17.81 -1.13
CA LEU A 203 -15.19 18.35 -1.71
C LEU A 203 -14.96 17.88 -3.15
N ILE A 204 -15.45 16.70 -3.52
CA ILE A 204 -15.44 16.19 -4.90
C ILE A 204 -16.45 16.99 -5.75
N GLU A 205 -17.69 17.16 -5.26
CA GLU A 205 -18.73 17.92 -5.97
C GLU A 205 -18.34 19.39 -6.21
N HIS A 206 -17.66 20.01 -5.25
CA HIS A 206 -17.15 21.39 -5.37
C HIS A 206 -15.87 21.49 -6.22
N GLY A 207 -15.37 20.38 -6.77
CA GLY A 207 -14.16 20.37 -7.59
C GLY A 207 -12.86 20.70 -6.84
N ILE A 208 -12.84 20.55 -5.52
CA ILE A 208 -11.65 20.78 -4.69
C ILE A 208 -10.74 19.54 -4.71
N ILE A 209 -11.33 18.35 -4.62
CA ILE A 209 -10.62 17.08 -4.80
C ILE A 209 -10.76 16.65 -6.26
N THR A 210 -9.66 16.63 -7.00
CA THR A 210 -9.66 16.29 -8.44
C THR A 210 -8.71 15.13 -8.78
N ASP A 211 -8.88 14.58 -9.98
CA ASP A 211 -7.95 13.66 -10.63
C ASP A 211 -7.56 12.45 -9.77
N GLY A 212 -6.25 12.19 -9.65
CA GLY A 212 -5.71 11.09 -8.85
C GLY A 212 -5.98 11.21 -7.36
N MET A 213 -6.37 12.40 -6.86
CA MET A 213 -6.76 12.55 -5.45
C MET A 213 -8.11 11.88 -5.18
N ILE A 214 -9.08 11.97 -6.10
CA ILE A 214 -10.38 11.29 -5.96
C ILE A 214 -10.16 9.78 -5.72
N VAL A 215 -9.28 9.16 -6.51
CA VAL A 215 -8.96 7.73 -6.38
C VAL A 215 -8.36 7.41 -5.01
N LYS A 216 -7.43 8.24 -4.51
CA LYS A 216 -6.78 8.04 -3.20
C LYS A 216 -7.76 8.18 -2.03
N VAL A 217 -8.60 9.21 -2.06
CA VAL A 217 -9.54 9.48 -0.98
C VAL A 217 -10.64 8.42 -0.94
N ASN A 218 -11.16 8.02 -2.10
CA ASN A 218 -12.12 6.93 -2.17
C ASN A 218 -11.51 5.60 -1.70
N ALA A 219 -10.26 5.29 -2.07
CA ALA A 219 -9.58 4.10 -1.56
C ALA A 219 -9.43 4.11 -0.04
N ALA A 220 -9.05 5.27 0.55
CA ALA A 220 -8.90 5.39 2.00
C ALA A 220 -10.25 5.35 2.72
N LEU A 221 -11.30 5.91 2.14
CA LEU A 221 -12.66 5.85 2.67
C LEU A 221 -13.21 4.42 2.66
N GLU A 222 -13.05 3.69 1.56
CA GLU A 222 -13.44 2.29 1.48
C GLU A 222 -12.63 1.41 2.45
N ALA A 223 -11.34 1.70 2.61
CA ALA A 223 -10.51 1.05 3.62
C ALA A 223 -10.99 1.35 5.04
N ALA A 224 -11.30 2.60 5.36
CA ALA A 224 -11.81 2.99 6.67
C ALA A 224 -13.15 2.33 7.00
N LYS A 225 -14.08 2.26 6.02
CA LYS A 225 -15.37 1.56 6.17
C LYS A 225 -15.16 0.06 6.42
N THR A 226 -14.24 -0.54 5.67
CA THR A 226 -13.91 -1.96 5.74
C THR A 226 -13.24 -2.35 7.07
N LEU A 227 -12.36 -1.47 7.58
CA LEU A 227 -11.65 -1.67 8.84
C LEU A 227 -12.49 -1.27 10.06
N LYS A 228 -13.48 -0.38 9.89
CA LYS A 228 -14.16 0.32 10.99
C LYS A 228 -13.20 1.12 11.89
N HIS A 229 -12.08 1.54 11.30
CA HIS A 229 -11.03 2.33 11.93
C HIS A 229 -10.56 3.42 10.95
N PRO A 230 -10.08 4.58 11.45
CA PRO A 230 -9.58 5.63 10.57
C PRO A 230 -8.35 5.19 9.76
N VAL A 231 -8.23 5.73 8.54
CA VAL A 231 -7.09 5.50 7.66
C VAL A 231 -6.41 6.83 7.38
N ASP A 232 -5.09 6.89 7.56
CA ASP A 232 -4.33 8.12 7.33
C ASP A 232 -3.80 8.17 5.89
N ILE A 233 -3.89 9.33 5.23
CA ILE A 233 -3.16 9.66 4.00
C ILE A 233 -2.08 10.66 4.37
N ALA A 234 -0.81 10.33 4.16
CA ALA A 234 0.31 11.16 4.63
C ALA A 234 1.50 11.18 3.65
N SER A 235 2.40 12.15 3.84
CA SER A 235 3.58 12.30 3.00
C SER A 235 4.81 11.59 3.55
N TRP A 236 5.61 11.03 2.63
CA TRP A 236 6.95 10.52 2.93
C TRP A 236 8.05 11.59 2.97
N ARG A 237 7.76 12.86 2.61
CA ARG A 237 8.79 13.89 2.40
C ARG A 237 9.50 14.36 3.67
N HIS A 238 8.83 14.34 4.82
CA HIS A 238 9.32 14.93 6.07
C HIS A 238 9.56 13.87 7.15
N THR A 239 10.81 13.67 7.54
CA THR A 239 11.25 12.66 8.51
C THR A 239 10.55 12.77 9.88
N GLU A 240 10.45 13.97 10.44
CA GLU A 240 9.81 14.17 11.75
C GLU A 240 8.34 13.81 11.72
N GLN A 241 7.65 14.14 10.62
CA GLN A 241 6.25 13.81 10.42
C GLN A 241 6.04 12.30 10.26
N LEU A 242 6.98 11.60 9.61
CA LEU A 242 6.93 10.14 9.49
C LEU A 242 7.09 9.44 10.85
N ILE A 243 7.98 9.91 11.72
CA ILE A 243 8.15 9.34 13.06
C ILE A 243 6.87 9.49 13.89
N ALA A 244 6.27 10.69 13.86
CA ALA A 244 5.00 10.95 14.54
C ALA A 244 3.86 10.08 13.98
N LEU A 245 3.78 9.97 12.65
CA LEU A 245 2.82 9.12 11.94
C LEU A 245 2.95 7.65 12.32
N PHE A 246 4.17 7.13 12.37
CA PHE A 246 4.40 5.74 12.78
C PHE A 246 3.95 5.48 14.21
N ASN A 247 3.92 6.51 15.05
CA ASN A 247 3.40 6.45 16.41
C ASN A 247 1.88 6.73 16.53
N GLY A 248 1.16 6.80 15.41
CA GLY A 248 -0.30 7.00 15.38
C GLY A 248 -0.75 8.47 15.41
N ILE A 249 0.19 9.42 15.38
CA ILE A 249 -0.14 10.85 15.32
C ILE A 249 -0.43 11.22 13.86
N PRO A 250 -1.65 11.67 13.52
CA PRO A 250 -1.98 12.00 12.14
C PRO A 250 -1.18 13.24 11.71
N THR A 251 -0.29 13.05 10.73
CA THR A 251 0.51 14.14 10.16
C THR A 251 0.03 14.59 8.78
N GLY A 252 -0.85 13.82 8.15
CA GLY A 252 -1.51 14.16 6.89
C GLY A 252 -3.00 14.47 7.09
N THR A 253 -3.86 13.74 6.37
CA THR A 253 -5.32 13.79 6.52
C THR A 253 -5.83 12.42 6.97
N ARG A 254 -6.58 12.40 8.06
CA ARG A 254 -7.25 11.21 8.58
C ARG A 254 -8.61 11.04 7.92
N ILE A 255 -8.89 9.85 7.40
CA ILE A 255 -10.17 9.51 6.80
C ILE A 255 -10.95 8.64 7.77
N SER A 256 -12.11 9.12 8.18
CA SER A 256 -13.04 8.44 9.10
C SER A 256 -14.28 7.99 8.31
N ALA A 257 -14.71 6.75 8.54
CA ALA A 257 -15.87 6.14 7.89
C ALA A 257 -17.19 6.52 8.55
#